data_AF-A0A813W5R0-F1
#
_entry.id   AF-A0A813W5R0-F1
#
_cell.length_a   1.000
_cell.length_b   1.000
_cell.length_c   1.000
_cell.angle_alpha   90.00
_cell.angle_beta   90.00
_cell.angle_gamma   90.00
#
_symmetry.space_group_name_H-M   'P 1'
#
loop_
_entity.id
_entity.type
_entity.pdbx_description
1 polymer ?
#
loop_
_entity_poly.entity_id
_entity_poly.type
_entity_poly.pdbx_seq_one_letter_code
_entity_poly.pdbx_strand_id
1 'polypeptide(L)'
;MESFLANRPDAPSRCTYTVNGDKSKCPHNLGIRQKSLRQKIYNNVLELIGDTPLVRVNRLGREAGLKCNLLAKLEYFNAGGSVKDRIGLRMVEEAERAGILKPGDTVIEPTSGNTGIGLALACAVKNYRCIIVMPEKMSKEKVDVLRALGAEIIRTPTSASFDSSESHIGVAHRLKMKIPNSHILDQYRNPYNPIAHYDSTAEEILEACNGKVDMVVIGGTVTGLSRKLKEKCPNCIIVGVDPEGSILAVPETLNKTGITFYEVEGIGYDFVPTVLDRSLVDRWYKSSDMISLRCARKLIKDEGMLCGASSGSAMSCAIQACKDFNLTEKQNCVVILPDSVRNYMTKFLSDDWMYEREFLDIKDEPNSEWWHSMPISSLQLREPVTVSSNTTIQAVLDIMHTRGFDQVPVISDDGTFIGMTTMCEIMAKMSRGTVNAQDQVSKAVTDKFRTVQLNDSLAKLSRILEAHNYAIIKFAHDHYQDQSTRQNKTHIFGIITSIDLLEFIVKHNKSNEAIKQNGIPQEEKTSSIIAKESEVLQ
;
A
#
# COMPACT_ATOMS: atom_id res chain seq x y z
N MET A 1 -33.57 -4.23 -6.30
CA MET A 1 -32.79 -3.51 -7.34
C MET A 1 -33.03 -2.00 -7.26
N GLU A 2 -34.27 -1.54 -7.18
CA GLU A 2 -34.61 -0.09 -7.03
C GLU A 2 -34.02 0.57 -5.77
N SER A 3 -33.97 -0.13 -4.62
CA SER A 3 -33.38 0.42 -3.39
C SER A 3 -31.85 0.61 -3.44
N PHE A 4 -31.15 -0.12 -4.32
CA PHE A 4 -29.71 0.01 -4.56
C PHE A 4 -29.42 1.20 -5.47
N LEU A 5 -30.23 1.39 -6.53
CA LEU A 5 -30.09 2.54 -7.44
C LEU A 5 -30.32 3.89 -6.75
N ALA A 6 -31.22 3.95 -5.76
CA ALA A 6 -31.46 5.18 -4.98
C ALA A 6 -30.34 5.56 -4.00
N ASN A 7 -29.47 4.60 -3.64
CA ASN A 7 -28.45 4.76 -2.60
C ASN A 7 -27.03 4.54 -3.13
N ARG A 8 -26.79 4.76 -4.43
CA ARG A 8 -25.45 4.60 -4.98
C ARG A 8 -24.45 5.57 -4.33
N PRO A 9 -23.23 5.12 -4.01
CA PRO A 9 -22.21 5.94 -3.37
C PRO A 9 -21.70 7.09 -4.26
N ASP A 10 -21.97 7.02 -5.57
CA ASP A 10 -21.56 7.97 -6.61
C ASP A 10 -22.68 8.90 -7.07
N ALA A 11 -23.85 8.87 -6.41
CA ALA A 11 -24.93 9.78 -6.80
C ALA A 11 -24.48 11.24 -6.60
N PRO A 12 -24.87 12.17 -7.48
CA PRO A 12 -24.55 13.59 -7.31
C PRO A 12 -25.03 14.12 -5.95
N SER A 13 -24.21 14.97 -5.33
CA SER A 13 -24.59 15.63 -4.08
C SER A 13 -25.81 16.52 -4.27
N ARG A 14 -26.72 16.49 -3.28
CA ARG A 14 -27.86 17.43 -3.19
C ARG A 14 -27.56 18.64 -2.30
N CYS A 15 -26.34 18.75 -1.80
CA CYS A 15 -25.93 19.84 -0.93
C CYS A 15 -25.92 21.16 -1.71
N THR A 16 -26.61 22.18 -1.21
CA THR A 16 -26.68 23.52 -1.80
C THR A 16 -25.67 24.49 -1.21
N TYR A 17 -24.61 23.97 -0.59
CA TYR A 17 -23.56 24.77 0.03
C TYR A 17 -22.91 25.71 -0.98
N THR A 18 -22.63 26.94 -0.56
CA THR A 18 -21.79 27.90 -1.27
C THR A 18 -20.86 28.58 -0.25
N VAL A 19 -19.66 28.99 -0.68
CA VAL A 19 -18.64 29.58 0.22
C VAL A 19 -19.16 30.82 0.97
N ASN A 20 -19.96 31.64 0.32
CA ASN A 20 -20.56 32.85 0.91
C ASN A 20 -22.04 32.66 1.26
N GLY A 21 -22.49 31.40 1.40
CA GLY A 21 -23.87 31.06 1.73
C GLY A 21 -24.24 31.46 3.15
N ASP A 22 -25.53 31.72 3.36
CA ASP A 22 -26.08 32.00 4.69
C ASP A 22 -26.06 30.73 5.56
N LYS A 23 -25.17 30.73 6.57
CA LYS A 23 -24.98 29.59 7.49
C LYS A 23 -26.19 29.31 8.36
N SER A 24 -27.06 30.28 8.60
CA SER A 24 -28.29 30.06 9.37
C SER A 24 -29.28 29.13 8.66
N LYS A 25 -29.13 28.99 7.33
CA LYS A 25 -29.92 28.08 6.50
C LYS A 25 -29.29 26.69 6.35
N CYS A 26 -28.15 26.44 6.99
CA CYS A 26 -27.53 25.12 6.96
C CYS A 26 -28.44 24.11 7.69
N PRO A 27 -28.93 23.05 7.02
CA PRO A 27 -29.80 22.06 7.65
C PRO A 27 -29.03 21.06 8.52
N HIS A 28 -27.70 21.10 8.49
CA HIS A 28 -26.86 20.16 9.21
C HIS A 28 -26.54 20.69 10.60
N ASN A 29 -26.48 19.79 11.59
CA ASN A 29 -25.97 20.14 12.89
C ASN A 29 -24.46 20.45 12.77
N LEU A 30 -24.10 21.73 12.84
CA LEU A 30 -22.71 22.18 12.87
C LEU A 30 -22.26 22.30 14.32
N GLY A 31 -21.14 21.66 14.65
CA GLY A 31 -20.53 21.77 15.96
C GLY A 31 -19.85 23.13 16.12
N ILE A 32 -19.96 23.75 17.29
CA ILE A 32 -19.08 24.84 17.69
C ILE A 32 -17.87 24.20 18.37
N ARG A 33 -16.69 24.31 17.75
CA ARG A 33 -15.46 23.87 18.42
C ARG A 33 -15.25 24.72 19.67
N GLN A 34 -15.39 24.10 20.84
CA GLN A 34 -14.89 24.69 22.07
C GLN A 34 -13.38 24.51 22.10
N LYS A 35 -12.64 25.58 22.40
CA LYS A 35 -11.19 25.50 22.54
C LYS A 35 -10.85 24.51 23.66
N SER A 36 -10.36 23.35 23.26
CA SER A 36 -10.03 22.27 24.18
C SER A 36 -8.83 22.66 25.03
N LEU A 37 -9.08 22.99 26.30
CA LEU A 37 -8.07 22.79 27.32
C LEU A 37 -8.01 21.29 27.56
N ARG A 38 -6.91 20.63 27.16
CA ARG A 38 -6.73 19.19 27.38
C ARG A 38 -7.13 18.83 28.81
N GLN A 39 -8.12 17.97 28.94
CA GLN A 39 -8.57 17.51 30.24
C GLN A 39 -7.48 16.65 30.87
N LYS A 40 -7.38 16.68 32.21
CA LYS A 40 -6.45 15.81 32.94
C LYS A 40 -6.94 14.36 33.00
N ILE A 41 -8.25 14.17 33.00
CA ILE A 41 -8.93 12.86 33.04
C ILE A 41 -10.08 12.95 32.04
N TYR A 42 -10.15 12.00 31.11
CA TYR A 42 -11.21 11.88 30.10
C TYR A 42 -12.22 10.81 30.52
N ASN A 43 -13.49 10.96 30.13
CA ASN A 43 -14.52 9.98 30.49
C ASN A 43 -14.36 8.66 29.74
N ASN A 44 -13.87 8.72 28.51
CA ASN A 44 -13.54 7.56 27.68
C ASN A 44 -12.55 7.95 26.56
N VAL A 45 -12.08 6.94 25.83
CA VAL A 45 -11.06 7.11 24.77
C VAL A 45 -11.55 7.90 23.55
N LEU A 46 -12.88 8.01 23.32
CA LEU A 46 -13.42 8.75 22.18
C LEU A 46 -13.18 10.26 22.32
N GLU A 47 -13.04 10.77 23.55
CA GLU A 47 -12.71 12.17 23.82
C GLU A 47 -11.27 12.54 23.44
N LEU A 48 -10.42 11.55 23.12
CA LEU A 48 -9.08 11.74 22.57
C LEU A 48 -9.07 11.85 21.03
N ILE A 49 -10.23 11.81 20.38
CA ILE A 49 -10.36 12.02 18.94
C ILE A 49 -10.40 13.52 18.66
N GLY A 50 -9.41 14.00 17.90
CA GLY A 50 -9.22 15.41 17.58
C GLY A 50 -8.04 16.05 18.31
N ASP A 51 -7.94 17.37 18.20
CA ASP A 51 -6.84 18.16 18.76
C ASP A 51 -5.44 17.59 18.43
N THR A 52 -5.30 17.11 17.19
CA THR A 52 -4.09 16.43 16.74
C THR A 52 -2.96 17.43 16.53
N PRO A 53 -1.69 17.04 16.75
CA PRO A 53 -0.56 17.94 16.60
C PRO A 53 -0.40 18.49 15.18
N LEU A 54 0.02 19.75 15.08
CA LEU A 54 0.55 20.36 13.85
C LEU A 54 2.06 20.54 14.03
N VAL A 55 2.85 19.77 13.29
CA VAL A 55 4.31 19.67 13.51
C VAL A 55 5.06 20.14 12.28
N ARG A 56 6.11 20.93 12.47
CA ARG A 56 6.96 21.42 11.38
C ARG A 56 7.79 20.28 10.78
N VAL A 57 7.83 20.21 9.45
CA VAL A 57 8.68 19.30 8.68
C VAL A 57 9.99 20.02 8.36
N ASN A 58 11.11 19.55 8.93
CA ASN A 58 12.36 20.32 8.95
C ASN A 58 13.37 19.86 7.91
N ARG A 59 13.67 18.56 7.88
CA ARG A 59 14.73 17.97 7.07
C ARG A 59 14.27 17.77 5.63
N LEU A 60 13.10 17.18 5.40
CA LEU A 60 12.55 16.94 4.07
C LEU A 60 12.31 18.25 3.31
N GLY A 61 11.74 19.25 3.98
CA GLY A 61 11.50 20.56 3.37
C GLY A 61 12.80 21.22 2.91
N ARG A 62 13.85 21.15 3.74
CA ARG A 62 15.18 21.69 3.43
C ARG A 62 15.89 20.91 2.32
N GLU A 63 15.90 19.58 2.37
CA GLU A 63 16.47 18.71 1.33
C GLU A 63 15.80 18.97 -0.03
N ALA A 64 14.51 19.28 -0.03
CA ALA A 64 13.77 19.63 -1.24
C ALA A 64 13.98 21.09 -1.70
N GLY A 65 14.72 21.92 -0.96
CA GLY A 65 14.96 23.33 -1.26
C GLY A 65 13.73 24.23 -1.07
N LEU A 66 12.77 23.83 -0.23
CA LEU A 66 11.57 24.63 0.04
C LEU A 66 11.90 25.79 0.98
N LYS A 67 11.31 26.95 0.68
CA LYS A 67 11.46 28.15 1.52
C LYS A 67 10.32 28.31 2.52
N CYS A 68 9.12 27.83 2.19
CA CYS A 68 7.93 27.97 3.00
C CYS A 68 7.95 27.15 4.30
N ASN A 69 7.06 27.49 5.22
CA ASN A 69 6.81 26.69 6.42
C ASN A 69 5.98 25.45 6.04
N LEU A 70 6.64 24.31 5.89
CA LEU A 70 5.98 23.03 5.68
C LEU A 70 5.57 22.42 7.03
N LEU A 71 4.28 22.19 7.21
CA LEU A 71 3.66 21.72 8.45
C LEU A 71 2.89 20.43 8.18
N ALA A 72 2.97 19.45 9.08
CA ALA A 72 2.28 18.18 9.01
C ALA A 72 1.21 18.09 10.11
N LYS A 73 -0.05 17.90 9.73
CA LYS A 73 -1.16 17.65 10.64
C LYS A 73 -1.25 16.15 10.91
N LEU A 74 -0.90 15.74 12.13
CA LEU A 74 -0.62 14.34 12.47
C LEU A 74 -1.89 13.61 12.92
N GLU A 75 -2.75 13.27 11.97
CA GLU A 75 -4.04 12.61 12.25
C GLU A 75 -3.92 11.17 12.77
N TYR A 76 -2.73 10.60 12.72
CA TYR A 76 -2.44 9.29 13.31
C TYR A 76 -2.30 9.28 14.83
N PHE A 77 -2.39 10.45 15.49
CA PHE A 77 -2.47 10.57 16.95
C PHE A 77 -3.89 10.44 17.52
N ASN A 78 -4.93 10.34 16.67
CA ASN A 78 -6.26 10.02 17.14
C ASN A 78 -6.28 8.62 17.80
N ALA A 79 -7.27 8.36 18.67
CA ALA A 79 -7.36 7.16 19.48
C ALA A 79 -7.28 5.81 18.72
N GLY A 80 -7.91 5.70 17.56
CA GLY A 80 -7.85 4.53 16.67
C GLY A 80 -6.65 4.54 15.71
N GLY A 81 -5.89 5.63 15.71
CA GLY A 81 -4.66 5.82 14.95
C GLY A 81 -4.87 6.35 13.53
N SER A 82 -6.01 7.02 13.25
CA SER A 82 -6.24 7.62 11.94
C SER A 82 -7.20 8.82 11.93
N VAL A 83 -7.17 9.58 10.84
CA VAL A 83 -8.12 10.67 10.53
C VAL A 83 -9.58 10.21 10.51
N LYS A 84 -9.82 8.91 10.28
CA LYS A 84 -11.17 8.36 10.13
C LYS A 84 -11.87 8.16 11.47
N ASP A 85 -11.15 8.25 12.58
CA ASP A 85 -11.74 8.21 13.92
C ASP A 85 -12.72 9.38 14.11
N ARG A 86 -12.39 10.54 13.52
CA ARG A 86 -13.24 11.74 13.53
C ARG A 86 -14.61 11.48 12.90
N ILE A 87 -14.62 10.84 11.72
CA ILE A 87 -15.88 10.58 11.01
C ILE A 87 -16.62 9.40 11.64
N GLY A 88 -15.90 8.41 12.15
CA GLY A 88 -16.50 7.28 12.86
C GLY A 88 -17.29 7.76 14.06
N LEU A 89 -16.67 8.59 14.91
CA LEU A 89 -17.34 9.20 16.05
C LEU A 89 -18.50 10.10 15.61
N ARG A 90 -18.26 11.04 14.69
CA ARG A 90 -19.28 12.03 14.29
C ARG A 90 -20.50 11.37 13.65
N MET A 91 -20.33 10.36 12.80
CA MET A 91 -21.47 9.66 12.19
C MET A 91 -22.29 8.88 13.23
N VAL A 92 -21.64 8.26 14.23
CA VAL A 92 -22.34 7.55 15.32
C VAL A 92 -23.13 8.53 16.18
N GLU A 93 -22.52 9.61 16.65
CA GLU A 93 -23.18 10.60 17.53
C GLU A 93 -24.36 11.30 16.85
N GLU A 94 -24.26 11.57 15.55
CA GLU A 94 -25.35 12.19 14.81
C GLU A 94 -26.47 11.19 14.52
N ALA A 95 -26.15 9.91 14.29
CA ALA A 95 -27.16 8.86 14.18
C ALA A 95 -27.89 8.61 15.51
N GLU A 96 -27.17 8.67 16.64
CA GLU A 96 -27.76 8.65 17.99
C GLU A 96 -28.70 9.86 18.18
N ARG A 97 -28.23 11.08 17.88
CA ARG A 97 -29.01 12.32 18.04
C ARG A 97 -30.27 12.32 17.17
N ALA A 98 -30.18 11.79 15.96
CA ALA A 98 -31.31 11.66 15.05
C ALA A 98 -32.28 10.53 15.44
N GLY A 99 -31.98 9.73 16.48
CA GLY A 99 -32.76 8.57 16.89
C GLY A 99 -32.72 7.41 15.89
N ILE A 100 -31.79 7.44 14.93
CA ILE A 100 -31.58 6.38 13.94
C ILE A 100 -30.93 5.19 14.64
N LEU A 101 -29.87 5.44 15.42
CA LEU A 101 -29.12 4.42 16.14
C LEU A 101 -29.61 4.34 17.59
N LYS A 102 -30.06 3.16 18.02
CA LYS A 102 -30.61 2.88 19.37
C LYS A 102 -29.70 1.92 20.13
N PRO A 103 -29.67 1.96 21.48
CA PRO A 103 -28.81 1.08 22.27
C PRO A 103 -28.94 -0.41 21.87
N GLY A 104 -27.80 -1.05 21.60
CA GLY A 104 -27.74 -2.45 21.15
C GLY A 104 -27.95 -2.68 19.65
N ASP A 105 -28.21 -1.64 18.85
CA ASP A 105 -28.27 -1.74 17.39
C ASP A 105 -26.93 -2.20 16.78
N THR A 106 -27.00 -2.62 15.51
CA THR A 106 -25.82 -3.07 14.73
C THR A 106 -25.38 -2.01 13.72
N VAL A 107 -24.10 -1.65 13.73
CA VAL A 107 -23.47 -0.80 12.72
C VAL A 107 -22.76 -1.68 11.68
N ILE A 108 -23.08 -1.48 10.41
CA ILE A 108 -22.48 -2.19 9.27
C ILE A 108 -21.79 -1.14 8.39
N GLU A 109 -20.51 -1.30 8.05
CA GLU A 109 -19.84 -0.32 7.19
C GLU A 109 -18.99 -0.96 6.07
N PRO A 110 -19.19 -0.57 4.80
CA PRO A 110 -18.27 -0.87 3.71
C PRO A 110 -17.05 0.08 3.77
N THR A 111 -15.84 -0.47 3.91
CA THR A 111 -14.65 0.38 4.12
C THR A 111 -13.31 -0.26 3.73
N SER A 112 -12.34 0.60 3.38
CA SER A 112 -10.92 0.27 3.17
C SER A 112 -10.11 0.12 4.47
N GLY A 113 -10.78 0.19 5.62
CA GLY A 113 -10.27 -0.28 6.91
C GLY A 113 -10.27 0.78 8.02
N ASN A 114 -9.70 1.97 7.78
CA ASN A 114 -9.55 2.98 8.85
C ASN A 114 -10.90 3.51 9.38
N THR A 115 -11.87 3.74 8.49
CA THR A 115 -13.25 4.07 8.93
C THR A 115 -13.86 2.93 9.73
N GLY A 116 -13.59 1.68 9.34
CA GLY A 116 -13.99 0.52 10.11
C GLY A 116 -13.39 0.51 11.52
N ILE A 117 -12.10 0.85 11.67
CA ILE A 117 -11.44 0.93 12.98
C ILE A 117 -12.05 2.04 13.83
N GLY A 118 -12.26 3.24 13.27
CA GLY A 118 -12.89 4.36 13.97
C GLY A 118 -14.32 4.03 14.43
N LEU A 119 -15.10 3.36 13.58
CA LEU A 119 -16.45 2.90 13.93
C LEU A 119 -16.44 1.77 14.95
N ALA A 120 -15.57 0.76 14.79
CA ALA A 120 -15.45 -0.34 15.74
C ALA A 120 -15.03 0.16 17.12
N LEU A 121 -14.13 1.14 17.20
CA LEU A 121 -13.74 1.80 18.44
C LEU A 121 -14.94 2.50 19.10
N ALA A 122 -15.69 3.31 18.33
CA ALA A 122 -16.90 3.97 18.83
C ALA A 122 -17.95 2.96 19.29
N CYS A 123 -18.17 1.90 18.52
CA CYS A 123 -19.11 0.82 18.83
C CYS A 123 -18.71 0.06 20.09
N ALA A 124 -17.43 -0.24 20.28
CA ALA A 124 -16.92 -0.92 21.47
C ALA A 124 -17.19 -0.10 22.74
N VAL A 125 -16.97 1.22 22.69
CA VAL A 125 -17.20 2.13 23.84
C VAL A 125 -18.68 2.37 24.09
N LYS A 126 -19.49 2.52 23.02
CA LYS A 126 -20.92 2.84 23.10
C LYS A 126 -21.84 1.60 23.12
N ASN A 127 -21.26 0.41 23.13
CA ASN A 127 -21.94 -0.89 23.19
C ASN A 127 -22.89 -1.14 21.98
N TYR A 128 -22.36 -0.97 20.77
CA TYR A 128 -23.01 -1.39 19.52
C TYR A 128 -22.32 -2.62 18.94
N ARG A 129 -23.08 -3.50 18.29
CA ARG A 129 -22.50 -4.56 17.47
C ARG A 129 -21.92 -3.95 16.20
N CYS A 130 -20.71 -4.32 15.81
CA CYS A 130 -20.04 -3.76 14.63
C CYS A 130 -19.71 -4.85 13.60
N ILE A 131 -20.09 -4.63 12.34
CA ILE A 131 -19.77 -5.51 11.21
C ILE A 131 -19.07 -4.70 10.13
N ILE A 132 -17.83 -5.07 9.83
CA ILE A 132 -17.01 -4.40 8.81
C ILE A 132 -16.93 -5.26 7.56
N VAL A 133 -17.29 -4.67 6.42
CA VAL A 133 -17.19 -5.30 5.10
C VAL A 133 -16.03 -4.66 4.35
N MET A 134 -14.99 -5.44 4.03
CA MET A 134 -13.78 -4.91 3.40
C MET A 134 -13.20 -5.82 2.30
N PRO A 135 -12.52 -5.27 1.28
CA PRO A 135 -11.81 -6.06 0.29
C PRO A 135 -10.70 -6.94 0.88
N GLU A 136 -10.35 -8.01 0.17
CA GLU A 136 -9.25 -8.92 0.55
C GLU A 136 -7.86 -8.26 0.54
N LYS A 137 -7.61 -7.25 -0.32
CA LYS A 137 -6.31 -6.57 -0.39
C LYS A 137 -5.90 -5.81 0.87
N MET A 138 -6.85 -5.51 1.76
CA MET A 138 -6.58 -4.73 2.96
C MET A 138 -5.72 -5.52 3.93
N SER A 139 -4.76 -4.83 4.56
CA SER A 139 -3.72 -5.43 5.39
C SER A 139 -4.24 -6.33 6.51
N LYS A 140 -3.41 -7.30 6.92
CA LYS A 140 -3.75 -8.23 8.02
C LYS A 140 -3.86 -7.49 9.35
N GLU A 141 -3.02 -6.49 9.55
CA GLU A 141 -2.95 -5.65 10.74
C GLU A 141 -4.27 -4.92 11.00
N LYS A 142 -4.95 -4.44 9.95
CA LYS A 142 -6.30 -3.86 10.08
C LYS A 142 -7.31 -4.88 10.59
N VAL A 143 -7.26 -6.11 10.09
CA VAL A 143 -8.16 -7.19 10.53
C VAL A 143 -7.90 -7.59 11.98
N ASP A 144 -6.64 -7.67 12.38
CA ASP A 144 -6.30 -8.05 13.75
C ASP A 144 -6.77 -6.98 14.75
N VAL A 145 -6.63 -5.69 14.41
CA VAL A 145 -7.16 -4.59 15.23
C VAL A 145 -8.68 -4.58 15.29
N LEU A 146 -9.37 -4.76 14.17
CA LEU A 146 -10.83 -4.83 14.14
C LEU A 146 -11.37 -5.98 14.98
N ARG A 147 -10.75 -7.16 14.87
CA ARG A 147 -11.15 -8.32 15.66
C ARG A 147 -10.93 -8.08 17.15
N ALA A 148 -9.82 -7.43 17.52
CA ALA A 148 -9.55 -7.06 18.91
C ALA A 148 -10.55 -6.02 19.47
N LEU A 149 -11.09 -5.15 18.62
CA LEU A 149 -12.17 -4.21 18.97
C LEU A 149 -13.56 -4.88 19.01
N GLY A 150 -13.66 -6.18 18.75
CA GLY A 150 -14.92 -6.93 18.77
C GLY A 150 -15.76 -6.79 17.49
N ALA A 151 -15.19 -6.26 16.41
CA ALA A 151 -15.89 -6.19 15.13
C ALA A 151 -15.90 -7.54 14.40
N GLU A 152 -17.05 -7.88 13.82
CA GLU A 152 -17.16 -8.98 12.86
C GLU A 152 -16.66 -8.51 11.49
N ILE A 153 -15.95 -9.38 10.78
CA ILE A 153 -15.26 -8.99 9.53
C ILE A 153 -15.72 -9.90 8.41
N ILE A 154 -16.21 -9.29 7.33
CA ILE A 154 -16.59 -9.96 6.10
C ILE A 154 -15.68 -9.46 4.98
N ARG A 155 -14.98 -10.40 4.33
CA ARG A 155 -14.09 -10.11 3.21
C ARG A 155 -14.86 -10.19 1.89
N THR A 156 -14.51 -9.33 0.94
CA THR A 156 -15.05 -9.35 -0.43
C THR A 156 -13.93 -9.39 -1.48
N PRO A 157 -14.17 -9.95 -2.67
CA PRO A 157 -13.18 -9.95 -3.74
C PRO A 157 -12.70 -8.54 -4.09
N THR A 158 -11.38 -8.35 -4.22
CA THR A 158 -10.79 -7.05 -4.55
C THR A 158 -11.12 -6.60 -5.98
N SER A 159 -11.31 -7.54 -6.90
CA SER A 159 -11.61 -7.29 -8.31
C SER A 159 -13.06 -6.91 -8.60
N ALA A 160 -13.95 -6.99 -7.60
CA ALA A 160 -15.36 -6.63 -7.78
C ALA A 160 -15.50 -5.12 -7.94
N SER A 161 -16.10 -4.68 -9.06
CA SER A 161 -16.49 -3.28 -9.27
C SER A 161 -17.42 -2.79 -8.17
N PHE A 162 -17.43 -1.49 -7.88
CA PHE A 162 -18.23 -0.95 -6.76
C PHE A 162 -19.75 -1.24 -6.91
N ASP A 163 -20.25 -1.32 -8.14
CA ASP A 163 -21.65 -1.59 -8.49
C ASP A 163 -22.02 -3.08 -8.56
N SER A 164 -21.03 -3.97 -8.42
CA SER A 164 -21.26 -5.40 -8.32
C SER A 164 -21.94 -5.77 -7.00
N SER A 165 -22.80 -6.78 -7.04
CA SER A 165 -23.41 -7.32 -5.81
C SER A 165 -22.40 -7.93 -4.84
N GLU A 166 -21.23 -8.36 -5.34
CA GLU A 166 -20.13 -8.90 -4.55
C GLU A 166 -19.13 -7.82 -4.10
N SER A 167 -19.37 -6.56 -4.43
CA SER A 167 -18.59 -5.46 -3.87
C SER A 167 -18.85 -5.35 -2.36
N HIS A 168 -17.88 -4.83 -1.62
CA HIS A 168 -18.05 -4.51 -0.20
C HIS A 168 -19.30 -3.65 0.08
N ILE A 169 -19.67 -2.77 -0.85
CA ILE A 169 -20.90 -1.96 -0.76
C ILE A 169 -22.14 -2.83 -0.95
N GLY A 170 -22.18 -3.65 -2.02
CA GLY A 170 -23.28 -4.57 -2.29
C GLY A 170 -23.51 -5.56 -1.15
N VAL A 171 -22.43 -6.15 -0.62
CA VAL A 171 -22.46 -7.08 0.52
C VAL A 171 -22.96 -6.39 1.79
N ALA A 172 -22.50 -5.18 2.12
CA ALA A 172 -23.00 -4.42 3.26
C ALA A 172 -24.51 -4.18 3.16
N HIS A 173 -25.03 -3.80 2.00
CA HIS A 173 -26.47 -3.63 1.79
C HIS A 173 -27.25 -4.94 1.97
N ARG A 174 -26.74 -6.08 1.48
CA ARG A 174 -27.38 -7.38 1.68
C ARG A 174 -27.43 -7.76 3.16
N LEU A 175 -26.38 -7.46 3.92
CA LEU A 175 -26.35 -7.72 5.37
C LEU A 175 -27.36 -6.85 6.10
N LYS A 176 -27.45 -5.55 5.77
CA LYS A 176 -28.45 -4.65 6.34
C LYS A 176 -29.88 -5.16 6.15
N MET A 177 -30.19 -5.75 4.99
CA MET A 177 -31.53 -6.30 4.72
C MET A 177 -31.84 -7.57 5.53
N LYS A 178 -30.82 -8.28 6.02
CA LYS A 178 -30.97 -9.55 6.75
C LYS A 178 -30.87 -9.38 8.27
N ILE A 179 -30.16 -8.36 8.74
CA ILE A 179 -29.90 -8.13 10.17
C ILE A 179 -30.90 -7.09 10.68
N PRO A 180 -31.81 -7.45 11.60
CA PRO A 180 -32.74 -6.49 12.18
C PRO A 180 -31.98 -5.43 12.99
N ASN A 181 -32.56 -4.23 13.10
CA ASN A 181 -31.97 -3.11 13.86
C ASN A 181 -30.52 -2.80 13.44
N SER A 182 -30.24 -2.89 12.14
CA SER A 182 -28.91 -2.62 11.58
C SER A 182 -28.89 -1.42 10.66
N HIS A 183 -27.77 -0.70 10.70
CA HIS A 183 -27.60 0.57 10.02
C HIS A 183 -26.28 0.60 9.26
N ILE A 184 -26.32 1.11 8.04
CA ILE A 184 -25.13 1.50 7.31
C ILE A 184 -25.02 3.01 7.45
N LEU A 185 -23.93 3.49 8.06
CA LEU A 185 -23.72 4.92 8.27
C LEU A 185 -23.23 5.61 7.01
N ASP A 186 -22.53 4.88 6.12
CA ASP A 186 -22.24 5.25 4.74
C ASP A 186 -21.34 6.47 4.60
N GLN A 187 -20.05 6.28 4.83
CA GLN A 187 -19.04 7.32 4.67
C GLN A 187 -19.02 8.01 3.29
N TYR A 188 -19.58 7.39 2.24
CA TYR A 188 -19.54 7.94 0.87
C TYR A 188 -20.64 8.97 0.63
N ARG A 189 -21.73 8.92 1.41
CA ARG A 189 -22.91 9.78 1.26
C ARG A 189 -23.22 10.62 2.50
N ASN A 190 -22.77 10.18 3.67
CA ASN A 190 -23.12 10.81 4.93
C ASN A 190 -22.48 12.21 5.05
N PRO A 191 -23.28 13.29 5.20
CA PRO A 191 -22.75 14.65 5.30
C PRO A 191 -21.85 14.83 6.53
N TYR A 192 -21.98 13.98 7.54
CA TYR A 192 -21.18 14.04 8.75
C TYR A 192 -19.74 13.54 8.61
N ASN A 193 -19.40 12.90 7.47
CA ASN A 193 -18.01 12.70 7.08
C ASN A 193 -17.32 14.06 6.80
N PRO A 194 -17.69 14.82 5.74
CA PRO A 194 -17.05 16.11 5.49
C PRO A 194 -17.30 17.13 6.61
N ILE A 195 -18.45 17.10 7.30
CA ILE A 195 -18.72 18.03 8.40
C ILE A 195 -17.78 17.83 9.59
N ALA A 196 -17.38 16.59 9.92
CA ALA A 196 -16.39 16.37 10.98
C ALA A 196 -15.11 17.18 10.74
N HIS A 197 -14.65 17.23 9.48
CA HIS A 197 -13.44 17.95 9.11
C HIS A 197 -13.65 19.46 8.94
N TYR A 198 -14.86 19.86 8.53
CA TYR A 198 -15.26 21.27 8.50
C TYR A 198 -15.31 21.86 9.92
N ASP A 199 -15.94 21.18 10.87
CA ASP A 199 -16.16 21.66 12.24
C ASP A 199 -14.92 21.54 13.12
N SER A 200 -14.08 20.51 12.92
CA SER A 200 -12.94 20.25 13.79
C SER A 200 -11.60 20.41 13.08
N THR A 201 -11.27 19.56 12.10
CA THR A 201 -9.91 19.50 11.53
C THR A 201 -9.47 20.83 10.93
N ALA A 202 -10.35 21.51 10.20
CA ALA A 202 -10.06 22.82 9.62
C ALA A 202 -9.91 23.92 10.69
N GLU A 203 -10.79 23.95 11.69
CA GLU A 203 -10.72 24.90 12.80
C GLU A 203 -9.44 24.71 13.64
N GLU A 204 -9.01 23.45 13.87
CA GLU A 204 -7.74 23.16 14.54
C GLU A 204 -6.53 23.67 13.76
N ILE A 205 -6.54 23.54 12.43
CA ILE A 205 -5.47 24.07 11.56
C ILE A 205 -5.48 25.60 11.57
N LEU A 206 -6.65 26.22 11.44
CA LEU A 206 -6.81 27.66 11.50
C LEU A 206 -6.33 28.23 12.84
N GLU A 207 -6.69 27.59 13.96
CA GLU A 207 -6.21 27.98 15.28
C GLU A 207 -4.68 27.86 15.37
N ALA A 208 -4.12 26.69 15.03
CA ALA A 208 -2.68 26.45 15.14
C ALA A 208 -1.83 27.37 14.25
N CYS A 209 -2.39 27.82 13.12
CA CYS A 209 -1.76 28.74 12.19
C CYS A 209 -2.13 30.22 12.40
N ASN A 210 -2.85 30.56 13.48
CA ASN A 210 -3.35 31.92 13.75
C ASN A 210 -4.09 32.54 12.54
N GLY A 211 -4.92 31.74 11.87
CA GLY A 211 -5.69 32.13 10.68
C GLY A 211 -4.87 32.31 9.40
N LYS A 212 -3.57 31.99 9.41
CA LYS A 212 -2.70 32.14 8.25
C LYS A 212 -2.32 30.79 7.64
N VAL A 213 -3.08 30.38 6.62
CA VAL A 213 -2.84 29.16 5.85
C VAL A 213 -2.82 29.51 4.37
N ASP A 214 -1.70 29.23 3.70
CA ASP A 214 -1.49 29.60 2.30
C ASP A 214 -1.73 28.42 1.35
N MET A 215 -1.46 27.19 1.81
CA MET A 215 -1.73 25.98 1.07
C MET A 215 -2.09 24.82 2.01
N VAL A 216 -3.02 23.96 1.60
CA VAL A 216 -3.31 22.69 2.26
C VAL A 216 -3.31 21.55 1.25
N VAL A 217 -2.64 20.45 1.57
CA VAL A 217 -2.46 19.27 0.69
C VAL A 217 -3.09 18.03 1.31
N ILE A 218 -4.03 17.39 0.59
CA ILE A 218 -4.94 16.36 1.13
C ILE A 218 -5.22 15.26 0.10
N GLY A 219 -5.12 13.98 0.51
CA GLY A 219 -5.36 12.81 -0.37
C GLY A 219 -6.77 12.19 -0.37
N GLY A 220 -7.72 12.66 0.45
CA GLY A 220 -9.08 12.09 0.46
C GLY A 220 -10.13 12.84 1.27
N THR A 221 -9.71 13.56 2.32
CA THR A 221 -10.61 14.31 3.23
C THR A 221 -10.83 15.77 2.76
N VAL A 222 -10.90 15.99 1.46
CA VAL A 222 -10.69 17.35 0.91
C VAL A 222 -11.87 18.31 1.18
N THR A 223 -13.12 17.83 1.12
CA THR A 223 -14.31 18.70 1.07
C THR A 223 -14.58 19.50 2.34
N GLY A 224 -14.55 18.87 3.52
CA GLY A 224 -14.79 19.59 4.77
C GLY A 224 -13.76 20.68 5.03
N LEU A 225 -12.49 20.33 4.82
CA LEU A 225 -11.35 21.23 4.93
C LEU A 225 -11.43 22.38 3.92
N SER A 226 -11.65 22.07 2.65
CA SER A 226 -11.69 23.09 1.58
C SER A 226 -12.82 24.08 1.80
N ARG A 227 -14.01 23.62 2.20
CA ARG A 227 -15.15 24.50 2.49
C ARG A 227 -14.82 25.50 3.58
N LYS A 228 -14.36 25.04 4.75
CA LYS A 228 -14.02 25.93 5.87
C LYS A 228 -12.87 26.87 5.53
N LEU A 229 -11.81 26.35 4.90
CA LEU A 229 -10.65 27.15 4.55
C LEU A 229 -10.99 28.20 3.50
N LYS A 230 -11.81 27.92 2.50
CA LYS A 230 -12.26 28.94 1.53
C LYS A 230 -13.15 30.01 2.17
N GLU A 231 -13.89 29.70 3.23
CA GLU A 231 -14.64 30.71 3.99
C GLU A 231 -13.74 31.63 4.84
N LYS A 232 -12.69 31.08 5.47
CA LYS A 232 -11.88 31.79 6.49
C LYS A 232 -10.56 32.32 5.95
N CYS A 233 -9.97 31.62 4.99
CA CYS A 233 -8.73 31.92 4.29
C CYS A 233 -8.96 31.78 2.77
N PRO A 234 -9.73 32.68 2.13
CA PRO A 234 -10.19 32.52 0.74
C PRO A 234 -9.05 32.32 -0.28
N ASN A 235 -7.87 32.86 0.01
CA ASN A 235 -6.68 32.74 -0.82
C ASN A 235 -5.87 31.46 -0.58
N CYS A 236 -6.27 30.61 0.38
CA CYS A 236 -5.62 29.34 0.63
C CYS A 236 -5.76 28.43 -0.59
N ILE A 237 -4.65 27.89 -1.06
CA ILE A 237 -4.59 26.94 -2.17
C ILE A 237 -4.92 25.55 -1.64
N ILE A 238 -5.92 24.90 -2.22
CA ILE A 238 -6.36 23.56 -1.87
C ILE A 238 -5.82 22.59 -2.92
N VAL A 239 -4.93 21.70 -2.48
CA VAL A 239 -4.30 20.69 -3.33
C VAL A 239 -4.87 19.31 -3.02
N GLY A 240 -5.49 18.69 -4.02
CA GLY A 240 -5.95 17.30 -3.99
C GLY A 240 -4.85 16.34 -4.45
N VAL A 241 -4.67 15.23 -3.75
CA VAL A 241 -3.76 14.16 -4.14
C VAL A 241 -4.55 12.91 -4.46
N ASP A 242 -4.28 12.31 -5.62
CA ASP A 242 -5.02 11.15 -6.12
C ASP A 242 -4.04 10.11 -6.68
N PRO A 243 -4.13 8.82 -6.34
CA PRO A 243 -3.19 7.82 -6.86
C PRO A 243 -3.43 7.55 -8.34
N GLU A 244 -2.38 7.20 -9.08
CA GLU A 244 -2.51 6.64 -10.43
C GLU A 244 -3.42 5.39 -10.40
N GLY A 245 -4.38 5.33 -11.31
CA GLY A 245 -5.44 4.32 -11.37
C GLY A 245 -6.76 4.73 -10.72
N SER A 246 -6.79 5.84 -10.00
CA SER A 246 -8.02 6.51 -9.54
C SER A 246 -8.53 7.55 -10.55
N ILE A 247 -9.83 7.84 -10.50
CA ILE A 247 -10.53 8.79 -11.40
C ILE A 247 -10.99 10.08 -10.70
N LEU A 248 -10.53 10.35 -9.47
CA LEU A 248 -11.05 11.49 -8.70
C LEU A 248 -10.51 12.84 -9.19
N ALA A 249 -9.27 12.86 -9.66
CA ALA A 249 -8.60 14.08 -10.06
C ALA A 249 -9.26 14.77 -11.27
N VAL A 250 -9.16 16.09 -11.31
CA VAL A 250 -9.56 16.90 -12.46
C VAL A 250 -8.40 17.80 -12.93
N PRO A 251 -8.26 18.08 -14.24
CA PRO A 251 -9.09 17.58 -15.35
C PRO A 251 -8.89 16.07 -15.62
N GLU A 252 -9.87 15.45 -16.29
CA GLU A 252 -9.92 14.01 -16.58
C GLU A 252 -8.68 13.48 -17.32
N THR A 253 -7.97 14.36 -18.03
CA THR A 253 -6.71 14.01 -18.71
C THR A 253 -5.64 13.51 -17.75
N LEU A 254 -5.68 13.89 -16.46
CA LEU A 254 -4.78 13.40 -15.42
C LEU A 254 -5.03 11.93 -15.04
N ASN A 255 -6.21 11.40 -15.36
CA ASN A 255 -6.62 10.05 -14.96
C ASN A 255 -6.29 9.00 -16.03
N LYS A 256 -5.77 9.40 -17.20
CA LYS A 256 -5.38 8.48 -18.27
C LYS A 256 -4.14 7.69 -17.84
N THR A 257 -4.33 6.41 -17.53
CA THR A 257 -3.25 5.49 -17.17
C THR A 257 -3.59 4.05 -17.53
N GLY A 258 -2.57 3.21 -17.73
CA GLY A 258 -2.74 1.75 -17.83
C GLY A 258 -2.76 1.04 -16.48
N ILE A 259 -2.57 1.78 -15.38
CA ILE A 259 -2.53 1.26 -14.02
C ILE A 259 -3.96 1.16 -13.48
N THR A 260 -4.38 -0.03 -13.05
CA THR A 260 -5.70 -0.27 -12.42
C THR A 260 -5.58 -0.77 -10.99
N PHE A 261 -4.37 -1.18 -10.57
CA PHE A 261 -4.05 -1.62 -9.23
C PHE A 261 -2.91 -0.78 -8.64
N TYR A 262 -3.01 -0.47 -7.37
CA TYR A 262 -1.99 0.23 -6.59
C TYR A 262 -2.00 -0.27 -5.14
N GLU A 263 -0.82 -0.22 -4.51
CA GLU A 263 -0.51 -0.77 -3.19
C GLU A 263 -0.79 0.21 -2.04
N VAL A 264 -0.73 1.52 -2.31
CA VAL A 264 -1.12 2.55 -1.34
C VAL A 264 -2.60 2.36 -0.96
N GLU A 265 -2.88 2.36 0.34
CA GLU A 265 -4.23 2.14 0.87
C GLU A 265 -4.87 3.44 1.36
N GLY A 266 -6.19 3.54 1.22
CA GLY A 266 -7.01 4.58 1.86
C GLY A 266 -7.26 5.85 1.03
N ILE A 267 -6.71 5.93 -0.19
CA ILE A 267 -6.94 7.02 -1.16
C ILE A 267 -7.26 6.43 -2.54
N GLY A 268 -7.95 7.22 -3.37
CA GLY A 268 -8.37 6.83 -4.72
C GLY A 268 -9.61 5.93 -4.79
N TYR A 269 -10.41 6.10 -5.83
CA TYR A 269 -11.61 5.29 -6.13
C TYR A 269 -11.86 5.22 -7.64
N ASP A 270 -12.60 4.19 -8.05
CA ASP A 270 -13.14 3.96 -9.40
C ASP A 270 -14.50 4.65 -9.62
N PHE A 271 -14.98 5.41 -8.63
CA PHE A 271 -16.17 6.26 -8.68
C PHE A 271 -15.93 7.56 -7.90
N VAL A 272 -16.75 8.59 -8.13
CA VAL A 272 -16.69 9.88 -7.41
C VAL A 272 -17.70 9.85 -6.24
N PRO A 273 -17.26 9.81 -4.96
CA PRO A 273 -18.20 9.75 -3.84
C PRO A 273 -19.12 10.98 -3.77
N THR A 274 -20.38 10.79 -3.33
CA THR A 274 -21.35 11.88 -3.14
C THR A 274 -20.83 13.00 -2.23
N VAL A 275 -20.04 12.66 -1.21
CA VAL A 275 -19.44 13.65 -0.27
C VAL A 275 -18.28 14.45 -0.87
N LEU A 276 -17.72 14.04 -2.03
CA LEU A 276 -16.57 14.70 -2.65
C LEU A 276 -17.02 15.89 -3.51
N ASP A 277 -16.81 17.08 -2.97
CA ASP A 277 -16.90 18.34 -3.69
C ASP A 277 -15.54 18.72 -4.30
N ARG A 278 -15.40 18.52 -5.62
CA ARG A 278 -14.17 18.83 -6.38
C ARG A 278 -14.03 20.31 -6.75
N SER A 279 -15.11 21.09 -6.64
CA SER A 279 -15.16 22.47 -7.15
C SER A 279 -14.24 23.44 -6.40
N LEU A 280 -13.89 23.11 -5.16
CA LEU A 280 -13.03 23.93 -4.30
C LEU A 280 -11.57 23.46 -4.28
N VAL A 281 -11.20 22.48 -5.11
CA VAL A 281 -9.82 22.01 -5.25
C VAL A 281 -9.14 22.78 -6.37
N ASP A 282 -8.11 23.57 -6.03
CA ASP A 282 -7.43 24.44 -6.99
C ASP A 282 -6.46 23.67 -7.88
N ARG A 283 -5.87 22.58 -7.38
CA ARG A 283 -4.94 21.74 -8.16
C ARG A 283 -4.98 20.28 -7.71
N TRP A 284 -4.95 19.36 -8.67
CA TRP A 284 -4.75 17.94 -8.42
C TRP A 284 -3.34 17.49 -8.82
N TYR A 285 -2.76 16.60 -8.03
CA TYR A 285 -1.54 15.88 -8.36
C TYR A 285 -1.79 14.37 -8.34
N LYS A 286 -1.24 13.67 -9.33
CA LYS A 286 -1.20 12.21 -9.32
C LYS A 286 0.00 11.73 -8.50
N SER A 287 -0.19 10.63 -7.78
CA SER A 287 0.88 9.97 -7.01
C SER A 287 1.02 8.50 -7.41
N SER A 288 2.26 8.01 -7.47
CA SER A 288 2.56 6.60 -7.71
C SER A 288 2.98 5.92 -6.41
N ASP A 289 2.86 4.58 -6.35
CA ASP A 289 3.24 3.80 -5.17
C ASP A 289 4.72 4.00 -4.81
N MET A 290 5.62 3.89 -5.77
CA MET A 290 7.07 3.99 -5.53
C MET A 290 7.42 5.31 -4.84
N ILE A 291 6.93 6.44 -5.36
CA ILE A 291 7.23 7.76 -4.79
C ILE A 291 6.58 7.90 -3.42
N SER A 292 5.32 7.48 -3.29
CA SER A 292 4.55 7.57 -2.05
C SER A 292 5.22 6.80 -0.91
N LEU A 293 5.55 5.53 -1.13
CA LEU A 293 6.08 4.64 -0.11
C LEU A 293 7.52 5.01 0.28
N ARG A 294 8.35 5.43 -0.68
CA ARG A 294 9.68 5.99 -0.38
C ARG A 294 9.57 7.28 0.45
N CYS A 295 8.62 8.16 0.12
CA CYS A 295 8.40 9.39 0.87
C CYS A 295 7.89 9.10 2.30
N ALA A 296 7.01 8.13 2.49
CA ALA A 296 6.58 7.68 3.82
C ALA A 296 7.76 7.17 4.66
N ARG A 297 8.66 6.36 4.09
CA ARG A 297 9.87 5.91 4.80
C ARG A 297 10.83 7.07 5.12
N LYS A 298 10.92 8.09 4.25
CA LYS A 298 11.67 9.32 4.56
C LYS A 298 11.05 10.11 5.70
N LEU A 299 9.72 10.26 5.75
CA LEU A 299 9.04 10.88 6.89
C LEU A 299 9.37 10.19 8.22
N ILE A 300 9.39 8.85 8.22
CA ILE A 300 9.78 8.06 9.39
C ILE A 300 11.25 8.30 9.75
N LYS A 301 12.16 8.12 8.77
CA LYS A 301 13.61 8.16 8.99
C LYS A 301 14.14 9.56 9.35
N ASP A 302 13.65 10.57 8.66
CA ASP A 302 14.24 11.90 8.66
C ASP A 302 13.47 12.88 9.57
N GLU A 303 12.18 12.64 9.86
CA GLU A 303 11.35 13.49 10.73
C GLU A 303 10.81 12.75 11.98
N GLY A 304 11.02 11.44 12.11
CA GLY A 304 10.48 10.65 13.23
C GLY A 304 8.95 10.49 13.21
N MET A 305 8.31 10.75 12.06
CA MET A 305 6.85 10.70 11.92
C MET A 305 6.42 9.29 11.51
N LEU A 306 5.86 8.52 12.45
CA LEU A 306 5.43 7.11 12.27
C LEU A 306 4.10 6.99 11.49
N CYS A 307 4.09 7.52 10.27
CA CYS A 307 2.90 7.64 9.44
C CYS A 307 2.79 6.52 8.38
N GLY A 308 1.59 6.36 7.83
CA GLY A 308 1.27 5.38 6.79
C GLY A 308 1.54 5.82 5.35
N ALA A 309 1.19 4.95 4.40
CA ALA A 309 1.50 5.10 2.98
C ALA A 309 0.93 6.38 2.33
N SER A 310 -0.36 6.68 2.58
CA SER A 310 -1.04 7.87 2.03
C SER A 310 -0.46 9.20 2.54
N SER A 311 0.18 9.18 3.72
CA SER A 311 0.96 10.32 4.25
C SER A 311 2.16 10.62 3.35
N GLY A 312 2.81 9.58 2.84
CA GLY A 312 3.87 9.69 1.85
C GLY A 312 3.39 10.27 0.52
N SER A 313 2.23 9.83 0.01
CA SER A 313 1.61 10.40 -1.19
C SER A 313 1.34 11.90 -1.02
N ALA A 314 0.70 12.28 0.09
CA ALA A 314 0.39 13.66 0.40
C ALA A 314 1.66 14.52 0.51
N MET A 315 2.69 14.04 1.20
CA MET A 315 3.95 14.76 1.37
C MET A 315 4.75 14.89 0.07
N SER A 316 4.83 13.84 -0.75
CA SER A 316 5.53 13.92 -2.02
C SER A 316 4.89 14.94 -2.96
N CYS A 317 3.55 14.96 -3.02
CA CYS A 317 2.83 15.94 -3.82
C CYS A 317 2.90 17.35 -3.20
N ALA A 318 2.95 17.47 -1.87
CA ALA A 318 3.13 18.75 -1.21
C ALA A 318 4.49 19.38 -1.55
N ILE A 319 5.56 18.58 -1.56
CA ILE A 319 6.89 19.05 -1.96
C ILE A 319 6.87 19.58 -3.40
N GLN A 320 6.21 18.87 -4.32
CA GLN A 320 6.06 19.31 -5.71
C GLN A 320 5.20 20.60 -5.80
N ALA A 321 4.03 20.62 -5.16
CA ALA A 321 3.13 21.76 -5.17
C ALA A 321 3.77 23.02 -4.58
N CYS A 322 4.55 22.89 -3.50
CA CYS A 322 5.29 24.01 -2.93
C CYS A 322 6.25 24.67 -3.92
N LYS A 323 6.87 23.87 -4.81
CA LYS A 323 7.75 24.37 -5.87
C LYS A 323 6.96 24.99 -7.00
N ASP A 324 5.93 24.31 -7.48
CA ASP A 324 5.11 24.77 -8.62
C ASP A 324 4.42 26.11 -8.33
N PHE A 325 3.95 26.31 -7.09
CA PHE A 325 3.35 27.56 -6.64
C PHE A 325 4.36 28.56 -6.05
N ASN A 326 5.65 28.23 -6.04
CA ASN A 326 6.75 29.08 -5.57
C ASN A 326 6.51 29.71 -4.18
N LEU A 327 6.07 28.88 -3.23
CA LEU A 327 5.74 29.32 -1.87
C LEU A 327 6.97 29.88 -1.14
N THR A 328 6.78 31.01 -0.44
CA THR A 328 7.84 31.80 0.20
C THR A 328 7.93 31.57 1.72
N GLU A 329 9.00 32.05 2.36
CA GLU A 329 9.29 31.87 3.80
C GLU A 329 8.18 32.33 4.76
N LYS A 330 7.33 33.26 4.30
CA LYS A 330 6.21 33.77 5.11
C LYS A 330 4.96 32.89 5.01
N GLN A 331 4.95 31.90 4.13
CA GLN A 331 3.75 31.14 3.79
C GLN A 331 3.74 29.78 4.46
N ASN A 332 2.55 29.33 4.85
CA ASN A 332 2.31 28.07 5.54
C ASN A 332 1.66 27.06 4.58
N CYS A 333 2.35 25.95 4.33
CA CYS A 333 1.80 24.79 3.64
C CYS A 333 1.53 23.68 4.67
N VAL A 334 0.26 23.26 4.81
CA VAL A 334 -0.17 22.22 5.73
C VAL A 334 -0.47 20.93 4.97
N VAL A 335 0.14 19.83 5.38
CA VAL A 335 -0.03 18.50 4.80
C VAL A 335 -0.74 17.60 5.81
N ILE A 336 -1.82 16.93 5.40
CA ILE A 336 -2.52 15.97 6.27
C ILE A 336 -1.82 14.61 6.20
N LEU A 337 -1.40 14.07 7.35
CA LEU A 337 -0.82 12.72 7.46
C LEU A 337 -1.88 11.77 8.06
N PRO A 338 -2.58 10.96 7.24
CA PRO A 338 -3.88 10.40 7.65
C PRO A 338 -3.85 9.30 8.71
N ASP A 339 -2.85 8.42 8.70
CA ASP A 339 -2.83 7.23 9.55
C ASP A 339 -1.41 6.80 9.94
N SER A 340 -1.34 5.87 10.90
CA SER A 340 -0.07 5.41 11.47
C SER A 340 0.56 4.26 10.68
N VAL A 341 1.85 4.03 10.93
CA VAL A 341 2.59 2.88 10.39
C VAL A 341 2.02 1.52 10.85
N ARG A 342 1.22 1.46 11.93
CA ARG A 342 0.62 0.24 12.50
C ARG A 342 -0.08 -0.62 11.44
N ASN A 343 -0.73 0.00 10.46
CA ASN A 343 -1.48 -0.71 9.43
C ASN A 343 -0.60 -1.41 8.38
N TYR A 344 0.71 -1.16 8.38
CA TYR A 344 1.63 -1.46 7.27
C TYR A 344 2.94 -2.11 7.73
N MET A 345 2.94 -2.72 8.92
CA MET A 345 4.13 -3.31 9.54
C MET A 345 4.78 -4.36 8.65
N THR A 346 3.98 -5.20 7.99
CA THR A 346 4.46 -6.22 7.03
C THR A 346 4.30 -5.78 5.57
N LYS A 347 4.08 -4.48 5.32
CA LYS A 347 4.04 -3.88 3.97
C LYS A 347 5.22 -2.95 3.78
N PHE A 348 5.01 -1.69 3.41
CA PHE A 348 6.07 -0.75 3.04
C PHE A 348 7.11 -0.49 4.14
N LEU A 349 6.81 -0.83 5.40
CA LEU A 349 7.78 -0.75 6.48
C LEU A 349 8.87 -1.82 6.32
N SER A 350 8.50 -3.02 5.87
CA SER A 350 9.41 -4.13 5.57
C SER A 350 10.23 -3.83 4.32
N ASP A 351 11.55 -3.92 4.44
CA ASP A 351 12.47 -3.84 3.30
C ASP A 351 12.20 -4.93 2.28
N ASP A 352 11.96 -6.16 2.74
CA ASP A 352 11.67 -7.32 1.87
C ASP A 352 10.44 -7.09 1.01
N TRP A 353 9.36 -6.60 1.61
CA TRP A 353 8.13 -6.28 0.88
C TRP A 353 8.35 -5.17 -0.16
N MET A 354 9.19 -4.18 0.17
CA MET A 354 9.54 -3.08 -0.74
C MET A 354 10.43 -3.57 -1.89
N TYR A 355 11.36 -4.50 -1.63
CA TYR A 355 12.15 -5.16 -2.67
C TYR A 355 11.28 -6.04 -3.56
N GLU A 356 10.35 -6.80 -2.96
CA GLU A 356 9.40 -7.69 -3.65
C GLU A 356 8.58 -6.94 -4.71
N ARG A 357 8.27 -5.67 -4.46
CA ARG A 357 7.52 -4.80 -5.38
C ARG A 357 8.38 -3.85 -6.19
N GLU A 358 9.70 -4.02 -6.13
CA GLU A 358 10.67 -3.19 -6.85
C GLU A 358 10.57 -1.70 -6.49
N PHE A 359 10.02 -1.39 -5.31
CA PHE A 359 9.97 -0.03 -4.78
C PHE A 359 11.27 0.37 -4.10
N LEU A 360 12.16 -0.58 -3.79
CA LEU A 360 13.54 -0.31 -3.43
C LEU A 360 14.47 -1.13 -4.30
N ASP A 361 15.62 -0.55 -4.62
CA ASP A 361 16.70 -1.27 -5.27
C ASP A 361 17.41 -2.10 -4.21
N ILE A 362 17.60 -3.39 -4.47
CA ILE A 362 18.47 -4.22 -3.64
C ILE A 362 19.89 -3.70 -3.88
N LYS A 363 20.39 -2.86 -3.00
CA LYS A 363 21.76 -2.37 -3.07
C LYS A 363 22.69 -3.49 -2.66
N ASP A 364 23.76 -3.73 -3.41
CA ASP A 364 24.89 -4.50 -2.89
C ASP A 364 25.39 -3.76 -1.65
N GLU A 365 25.19 -4.34 -0.47
CA GLU A 365 25.88 -3.83 0.71
C GLU A 365 27.38 -4.08 0.53
N PRO A 366 28.24 -3.19 1.06
CA PRO A 366 29.67 -3.35 0.88
C PRO A 366 30.11 -4.71 1.44
N ASN A 367 30.58 -5.58 0.53
CA ASN A 367 31.32 -6.83 0.73
C ASN A 367 31.69 -7.16 2.20
N SER A 368 30.75 -7.64 3.01
CA SER A 368 31.09 -8.22 4.31
C SER A 368 31.68 -9.62 4.16
N GLU A 369 31.25 -10.36 3.13
CA GLU A 369 31.67 -11.73 2.86
C GLU A 369 32.27 -11.88 1.45
N TRP A 370 33.18 -12.84 1.30
CA TRP A 370 33.95 -13.07 0.07
C TRP A 370 33.08 -13.42 -1.15
N TRP A 371 31.91 -14.03 -0.92
CA TRP A 371 31.02 -14.52 -1.97
C TRP A 371 29.98 -13.47 -2.41
N HIS A 372 29.80 -12.39 -1.67
CA HIS A 372 28.74 -11.40 -1.91
C HIS A 372 28.77 -10.81 -3.32
N SER A 373 29.96 -10.46 -3.83
CA SER A 373 30.13 -9.86 -5.16
C SER A 373 30.19 -10.88 -6.30
N MET A 374 30.15 -12.18 -6.02
CA MET A 374 30.16 -13.19 -7.07
C MET A 374 28.83 -13.20 -7.81
N PRO A 375 28.81 -13.47 -9.14
CA PRO A 375 27.58 -13.53 -9.90
C PRO A 375 26.84 -14.85 -9.63
N ILE A 376 25.51 -14.86 -9.80
CA ILE A 376 24.70 -16.09 -9.73
C ILE A 376 25.17 -17.16 -10.70
N SER A 377 25.77 -16.79 -11.84
CA SER A 377 26.39 -17.73 -12.78
C SER A 377 27.53 -18.56 -12.20
N SER A 378 28.05 -18.21 -11.01
CA SER A 378 29.03 -19.03 -10.28
C SER A 378 28.40 -20.25 -9.59
N LEU A 379 27.08 -20.30 -9.42
CA LEU A 379 26.37 -21.45 -8.88
C LEU A 379 26.27 -22.57 -9.93
N GLN A 380 26.34 -23.82 -9.47
CA GLN A 380 26.06 -25.00 -10.31
C GLN A 380 24.55 -25.20 -10.45
N LEU A 381 23.93 -24.47 -11.37
CA LEU A 381 22.50 -24.52 -11.61
C LEU A 381 22.09 -25.85 -12.27
N ARG A 382 20.98 -26.44 -11.81
CA ARG A 382 20.39 -27.65 -12.39
C ARG A 382 19.16 -27.27 -13.21
N GLU A 383 18.92 -28.00 -14.30
CA GLU A 383 17.68 -27.83 -15.05
C GLU A 383 16.48 -28.21 -14.18
N PRO A 384 15.44 -27.36 -14.10
CA PRO A 384 14.31 -27.62 -13.24
C PRO A 384 13.40 -28.69 -13.87
N VAL A 385 12.87 -29.57 -13.03
CA VAL A 385 11.73 -30.43 -13.41
C VAL A 385 10.51 -29.54 -13.56
N THR A 386 9.79 -29.65 -14.68
CA THR A 386 8.59 -28.86 -14.97
C THR A 386 7.38 -29.77 -15.15
N VAL A 387 6.17 -29.22 -14.98
CA VAL A 387 4.90 -29.95 -15.17
C VAL A 387 4.00 -29.23 -16.17
N SER A 388 3.20 -30.00 -16.92
CA SER A 388 2.19 -29.44 -17.83
C SER A 388 1.05 -28.82 -17.02
N SER A 389 0.50 -27.70 -17.49
CA SER A 389 -0.66 -27.00 -16.93
C SER A 389 -1.91 -27.88 -16.78
N ASN A 390 -1.99 -28.95 -17.58
CA ASN A 390 -3.11 -29.89 -17.58
C ASN A 390 -2.94 -31.05 -16.58
N THR A 391 -1.79 -31.15 -15.92
CA THR A 391 -1.52 -32.17 -14.90
C THR A 391 -2.45 -31.99 -13.70
N THR A 392 -2.94 -33.08 -13.08
CA THR A 392 -3.78 -32.99 -11.89
C THR A 392 -2.97 -32.55 -10.66
N ILE A 393 -3.63 -31.89 -9.70
CA ILE A 393 -3.01 -31.50 -8.44
C ILE A 393 -2.44 -32.72 -7.69
N GLN A 394 -3.15 -33.86 -7.70
CA GLN A 394 -2.64 -35.11 -7.10
C GLN A 394 -1.31 -35.55 -7.72
N ALA A 395 -1.23 -35.61 -9.05
CA ALA A 395 -0.01 -36.04 -9.73
C ALA A 395 1.15 -35.06 -9.48
N VAL A 396 0.86 -33.76 -9.38
CA VAL A 396 1.87 -32.75 -9.02
C VAL A 396 2.41 -32.96 -7.60
N LEU A 397 1.53 -33.25 -6.62
CA LEU A 397 1.95 -33.57 -5.26
C LEU A 397 2.79 -34.85 -5.20
N ASP A 398 2.45 -35.87 -5.98
CA ASP A 398 3.22 -37.12 -6.05
C ASP A 398 4.61 -36.88 -6.65
N ILE A 399 4.72 -36.03 -7.69
CA ILE A 399 6.00 -35.61 -8.28
C ILE A 399 6.84 -34.84 -7.26
N MET A 400 6.24 -33.86 -6.59
CA MET A 400 6.89 -33.07 -5.53
C MET A 400 7.46 -33.98 -4.43
N HIS A 401 6.64 -34.90 -3.92
CA HIS A 401 7.04 -35.84 -2.88
C HIS A 401 8.16 -36.79 -3.35
N THR A 402 8.01 -37.40 -4.53
CA THR A 402 8.96 -38.40 -5.04
C THR A 402 10.32 -37.80 -5.36
N ARG A 403 10.34 -36.56 -5.84
CA ARG A 403 11.56 -35.85 -6.23
C ARG A 403 12.13 -34.96 -5.12
N GLY A 404 11.40 -34.79 -4.02
CA GLY A 404 11.82 -33.96 -2.88
C GLY A 404 11.79 -32.45 -3.18
N PHE A 405 10.79 -31.97 -3.93
CA PHE A 405 10.61 -30.56 -4.24
C PHE A 405 9.37 -30.00 -3.54
N ASP A 406 9.46 -28.79 -2.97
CA ASP A 406 8.30 -28.08 -2.39
C ASP A 406 7.61 -27.14 -3.40
N GLN A 407 8.21 -26.99 -4.58
CA GLN A 407 7.76 -26.12 -5.66
C GLN A 407 8.10 -26.70 -7.03
N VAL A 408 7.26 -26.40 -8.02
CA VAL A 408 7.47 -26.83 -9.41
C VAL A 408 6.99 -25.77 -10.40
N PRO A 409 7.72 -25.52 -11.50
CA PRO A 409 7.23 -24.71 -12.60
C PRO A 409 6.13 -25.39 -13.39
N VAL A 410 5.14 -24.60 -13.76
CA VAL A 410 4.04 -25.01 -14.62
C VAL A 410 4.22 -24.40 -16.00
N ILE A 411 4.14 -25.25 -17.03
CA ILE A 411 4.31 -24.89 -18.43
C ILE A 411 3.02 -25.22 -19.19
N SER A 412 2.57 -24.32 -20.06
CA SER A 412 1.42 -24.56 -20.93
C SER A 412 1.76 -25.48 -22.11
N ASP A 413 0.73 -25.97 -22.81
CA ASP A 413 0.92 -26.93 -23.91
C ASP A 413 1.77 -26.38 -25.07
N ASP A 414 1.87 -25.06 -25.22
CA ASP A 414 2.72 -24.37 -26.20
C ASP A 414 4.18 -24.18 -25.77
N GLY A 415 4.55 -24.69 -24.59
CA GLY A 415 5.89 -24.60 -24.00
C GLY A 415 6.15 -23.32 -23.22
N THR A 416 5.16 -22.44 -23.05
CA THR A 416 5.31 -21.17 -22.33
C THR A 416 5.28 -21.40 -20.82
N PHE A 417 6.23 -20.80 -20.09
CA PHE A 417 6.16 -20.77 -18.63
C PHE A 417 5.01 -19.87 -18.16
N ILE A 418 4.05 -20.44 -17.42
CA ILE A 418 2.86 -19.71 -16.94
C ILE A 418 2.93 -19.34 -15.45
N GLY A 419 3.79 -20.00 -14.67
CA GLY A 419 4.01 -19.66 -13.25
C GLY A 419 4.43 -20.86 -12.41
N MET A 420 4.53 -20.66 -11.09
CA MET A 420 4.92 -21.71 -10.15
C MET A 420 3.72 -22.34 -9.46
N THR A 421 3.88 -23.56 -8.97
CA THR A 421 2.98 -24.17 -7.98
C THR A 421 3.81 -24.61 -6.79
N THR A 422 3.30 -24.37 -5.58
CA THR A 422 3.95 -24.74 -4.31
C THR A 422 3.00 -25.55 -3.43
N MET A 423 3.54 -26.37 -2.52
CA MET A 423 2.71 -27.09 -1.55
C MET A 423 1.84 -26.12 -0.72
N CYS A 424 2.38 -24.96 -0.34
CA CYS A 424 1.65 -23.93 0.41
C CYS A 424 0.46 -23.35 -0.37
N GLU A 425 0.62 -23.07 -1.67
CA GLU A 425 -0.46 -22.53 -2.52
C GLU A 425 -1.57 -23.56 -2.75
N ILE A 426 -1.18 -24.82 -3.02
CA ILE A 426 -2.13 -25.93 -3.12
C ILE A 426 -2.91 -26.08 -1.81
N MET A 427 -2.20 -26.15 -0.67
CA MET A 427 -2.82 -26.30 0.65
C MET A 427 -3.77 -25.13 0.95
N ALA A 428 -3.38 -23.90 0.64
CA ALA A 428 -4.20 -22.71 0.85
C ALA A 428 -5.50 -22.75 0.02
N LYS A 429 -5.42 -23.13 -1.25
CA LYS A 429 -6.60 -23.24 -2.13
C LYS A 429 -7.50 -24.42 -1.77
N MET A 430 -6.92 -25.58 -1.45
CA MET A 430 -7.69 -26.74 -0.98
C MET A 430 -8.42 -26.45 0.34
N SER A 431 -7.75 -25.79 1.30
CA SER A 431 -8.37 -25.42 2.59
C SER A 431 -9.53 -24.44 2.44
N ARG A 432 -9.54 -23.63 1.38
CA ARG A 432 -10.64 -22.73 1.01
C ARG A 432 -11.73 -23.41 0.18
N GLY A 433 -11.52 -24.67 -0.22
CA GLY A 433 -12.42 -25.42 -1.09
C GLY A 433 -12.48 -24.90 -2.53
N THR A 434 -11.48 -24.12 -2.98
CA THR A 434 -11.46 -23.55 -4.33
C THR A 434 -10.87 -24.51 -5.38
N VAL A 435 -10.15 -25.54 -4.95
CA VAL A 435 -9.61 -26.61 -5.80
C VAL A 435 -9.71 -27.96 -5.08
N ASN A 436 -9.71 -29.05 -5.85
CA ASN A 436 -9.66 -30.43 -5.35
C ASN A 436 -8.50 -31.23 -6.00
N ALA A 437 -8.23 -32.43 -5.51
CA ALA A 437 -7.09 -33.25 -5.97
C ALA A 437 -7.11 -33.61 -7.47
N GLN A 438 -8.30 -33.67 -8.09
CA GLN A 438 -8.49 -34.02 -9.50
C GLN A 438 -8.51 -32.78 -10.42
N ASP A 439 -8.54 -31.58 -9.86
CA ASP A 439 -8.43 -30.35 -10.64
C ASP A 439 -7.06 -30.25 -11.31
N GLN A 440 -7.03 -29.55 -12.44
CA GLN A 440 -5.79 -29.20 -13.13
C GLN A 440 -4.95 -28.22 -12.29
N VAL A 441 -3.63 -28.40 -12.31
CA VAL A 441 -2.68 -27.56 -11.59
C VAL A 441 -2.70 -26.11 -12.07
N SER A 442 -3.16 -25.84 -13.29
CA SER A 442 -3.41 -24.48 -13.79
C SER A 442 -4.26 -23.62 -12.84
N LYS A 443 -5.18 -24.23 -12.08
CA LYS A 443 -5.99 -23.54 -11.05
C LYS A 443 -5.21 -23.20 -9.78
N ALA A 444 -4.07 -23.85 -9.55
CA ALA A 444 -3.20 -23.70 -8.39
C ALA A 444 -1.86 -22.98 -8.71
N VAL A 445 -1.74 -22.36 -9.89
CA VAL A 445 -0.58 -21.54 -10.26
C VAL A 445 -0.54 -20.23 -9.48
N THR A 446 0.67 -19.79 -9.14
CA THR A 446 1.00 -18.49 -8.57
C THR A 446 2.10 -17.81 -9.39
N ASP A 447 1.96 -16.51 -9.58
CA ASP A 447 2.95 -15.59 -10.17
C ASP A 447 3.84 -14.94 -9.11
N LYS A 448 3.62 -15.26 -7.83
CA LYS A 448 4.36 -14.72 -6.68
C LYS A 448 5.69 -15.43 -6.48
N PHE A 449 6.65 -15.08 -7.33
CA PHE A 449 8.03 -15.54 -7.21
C PHE A 449 8.98 -14.43 -7.65
N ARG A 450 10.24 -14.53 -7.23
CA ARG A 450 11.28 -13.57 -7.57
C ARG A 450 12.11 -14.09 -8.73
N THR A 451 12.35 -13.21 -9.69
CA THR A 451 13.24 -13.51 -10.82
C THR A 451 14.58 -12.84 -10.63
N VAL A 452 15.65 -13.58 -10.89
CA VAL A 452 17.03 -13.10 -10.84
C VAL A 452 17.70 -13.34 -12.18
N GLN A 453 18.73 -12.55 -12.47
CA GLN A 453 19.55 -12.67 -13.66
C GLN A 453 20.87 -13.37 -13.33
N LEU A 454 21.50 -14.04 -14.31
CA LEU A 454 22.76 -14.73 -14.09
C LEU A 454 23.92 -13.81 -13.64
N ASN A 455 23.83 -12.52 -13.97
CA ASN A 455 24.81 -11.50 -13.58
C ASN A 455 24.46 -10.78 -12.26
N ASP A 456 23.32 -11.09 -11.64
CA ASP A 456 23.00 -10.57 -10.32
C ASP A 456 24.02 -11.11 -9.29
N SER A 457 24.28 -10.33 -8.24
CA SER A 457 25.20 -10.71 -7.16
C SER A 457 24.59 -11.80 -6.28
N LEU A 458 25.44 -12.64 -5.68
CA LEU A 458 25.00 -13.62 -4.68
C LEU A 458 24.47 -12.91 -3.41
N ALA A 459 24.94 -11.70 -3.09
CA ALA A 459 24.36 -10.90 -2.00
C ALA A 459 22.87 -10.55 -2.26
N LYS A 460 22.55 -10.13 -3.49
CA LYS A 460 21.17 -9.89 -3.92
C LYS A 460 20.34 -11.18 -3.82
N LEU A 461 20.90 -12.30 -4.27
CA LEU A 461 20.25 -13.61 -4.17
C LEU A 461 19.99 -14.00 -2.70
N SER A 462 20.97 -13.84 -1.80
CA SER A 462 20.83 -14.19 -0.37
C SER A 462 19.65 -13.47 0.27
N ARG A 463 19.53 -12.15 0.05
CA ARG A 463 18.40 -11.36 0.56
C ARG A 463 17.06 -11.82 0.00
N ILE A 464 17.02 -12.16 -1.28
CA ILE A 464 15.81 -12.72 -1.88
C ILE A 464 15.45 -14.04 -1.17
N LEU A 465 16.44 -14.89 -0.88
CA LEU A 465 16.27 -16.19 -0.26
C LEU A 465 15.98 -16.16 1.26
N GLU A 466 16.27 -15.05 1.94
CA GLU A 466 15.86 -14.82 3.34
C GLU A 466 14.35 -14.57 3.44
N ALA A 467 13.78 -13.89 2.44
CA ALA A 467 12.35 -13.58 2.39
C ALA A 467 11.53 -14.62 1.61
N HIS A 468 12.15 -15.37 0.69
CA HIS A 468 11.49 -16.31 -0.20
C HIS A 468 12.22 -17.64 -0.20
N ASN A 469 11.49 -18.76 -0.22
CA ASN A 469 12.11 -20.09 -0.23
C ASN A 469 12.92 -20.38 -1.51
N TYR A 470 12.67 -19.63 -2.60
CA TYR A 470 13.34 -19.82 -3.88
C TYR A 470 13.34 -18.56 -4.75
N ALA A 471 14.26 -18.53 -5.73
CA ALA A 471 14.35 -17.56 -6.82
C ALA A 471 14.41 -18.29 -8.17
N ILE A 472 13.92 -17.65 -9.23
CA ILE A 472 13.85 -18.22 -10.59
C ILE A 472 14.75 -17.43 -11.55
N ILE A 473 15.45 -18.13 -12.43
CA ILE A 473 16.10 -17.52 -13.60
C ILE A 473 15.22 -17.78 -14.82
N LYS A 474 14.82 -16.72 -15.51
CA LYS A 474 14.01 -16.79 -16.74
C LYS A 474 14.76 -16.16 -17.93
N PHE A 475 14.60 -16.76 -19.10
CA PHE A 475 15.01 -16.18 -20.37
C PHE A 475 13.78 -15.93 -21.24
N ALA A 476 13.67 -14.71 -21.74
CA ALA A 476 12.70 -14.34 -22.77
C ALA A 476 13.41 -14.40 -24.13
N HIS A 477 12.81 -15.08 -25.10
CA HIS A 477 13.30 -15.07 -26.48
C HIS A 477 12.16 -14.82 -27.45
N ASP A 478 12.51 -14.22 -28.59
CA ASP A 478 11.58 -14.06 -29.69
C ASP A 478 11.41 -15.38 -30.44
N HIS A 479 10.20 -15.89 -30.43
CA HIS A 479 9.76 -17.03 -31.20
C HIS A 479 8.97 -16.55 -32.42
N TYR A 480 9.54 -16.70 -33.61
CA TYR A 480 8.88 -16.39 -34.87
C TYR A 480 8.26 -17.65 -35.45
N GLN A 481 6.93 -17.67 -35.59
CA GLN A 481 6.22 -18.78 -36.25
C GLN A 481 6.19 -18.59 -37.78
N ASP A 482 6.22 -17.33 -38.23
CA ASP A 482 6.34 -16.90 -39.63
C ASP A 482 6.94 -15.47 -39.69
N GLN A 483 7.06 -14.87 -40.88
CA GLN A 483 7.63 -13.52 -41.06
C GLN A 483 6.82 -12.39 -40.37
N SER A 484 5.56 -12.63 -40.02
CA SER A 484 4.63 -11.67 -39.43
C SER A 484 4.25 -11.97 -37.97
N THR A 485 4.39 -13.21 -37.52
CA THR A 485 3.94 -13.68 -36.21
C THR A 485 5.11 -13.84 -35.25
N ARG A 486 5.39 -12.78 -34.48
CA ARG A 486 6.37 -12.76 -33.37
C ARG A 486 5.65 -13.04 -32.04
N GLN A 487 6.05 -14.09 -31.36
CA GLN A 487 5.62 -14.41 -29.99
C GLN A 487 6.83 -14.32 -29.06
N ASN A 488 6.68 -13.65 -27.91
CA ASN A 488 7.73 -13.64 -26.90
C ASN A 488 7.50 -14.83 -25.97
N LYS A 489 8.38 -15.84 -26.02
CA LYS A 489 8.30 -17.03 -25.17
C LYS A 489 9.27 -16.91 -24.01
N THR A 490 8.75 -17.17 -22.81
CA THR A 490 9.55 -17.19 -21.58
C THR A 490 9.82 -18.64 -21.18
N HIS A 491 11.10 -18.96 -21.02
CA HIS A 491 11.57 -20.24 -20.51
C HIS A 491 12.23 -20.07 -19.14
N ILE A 492 12.06 -21.06 -18.27
CA ILE A 492 12.84 -21.13 -17.04
C ILE A 492 14.17 -21.81 -17.32
N PHE A 493 15.24 -21.16 -16.84
CA PHE A 493 16.59 -21.68 -16.87
C PHE A 493 16.96 -22.45 -15.61
N GLY A 494 16.52 -21.97 -14.44
CA GLY A 494 16.85 -22.59 -13.16
C GLY A 494 15.99 -22.09 -12.02
N ILE A 495 15.89 -22.92 -10.98
CA ILE A 495 15.37 -22.55 -9.67
C ILE A 495 16.55 -22.60 -8.70
N ILE A 496 16.67 -21.57 -7.87
CA ILE A 496 17.71 -21.46 -6.86
C ILE A 496 17.03 -21.40 -5.50
N THR A 497 17.55 -22.18 -4.55
CA THR A 497 17.09 -22.25 -3.17
C THR A 497 18.21 -21.87 -2.21
N SER A 498 17.87 -21.69 -0.92
CA SER A 498 18.87 -21.46 0.12
C SER A 498 19.87 -22.61 0.25
N ILE A 499 19.48 -23.84 -0.14
CA ILE A 499 20.38 -25.01 -0.16
C ILE A 499 21.48 -24.81 -1.20
N ASP A 500 21.14 -24.36 -2.42
CA ASP A 500 22.11 -24.17 -3.49
C ASP A 500 23.17 -23.11 -3.12
N LEU A 501 22.72 -22.00 -2.50
CA LEU A 501 23.62 -20.97 -2.00
C LEU A 501 24.50 -21.47 -0.85
N LEU A 502 23.93 -22.22 0.11
CA LEU A 502 24.67 -22.78 1.24
C LEU A 502 25.71 -23.83 0.79
N GLU A 503 25.34 -24.73 -0.12
CA GLU A 503 26.28 -25.71 -0.70
C GLU A 503 27.45 -25.01 -1.38
N PHE A 504 27.18 -23.94 -2.13
CA PHE A 504 28.22 -23.13 -2.76
C PHE A 504 29.16 -22.51 -1.72
N ILE A 505 28.62 -21.84 -0.69
CA ILE A 505 29.41 -21.20 0.37
C ILE A 505 30.28 -22.23 1.10
N VAL A 506 29.70 -23.36 1.50
CA VAL A 506 30.41 -24.40 2.27
C VAL A 506 31.51 -25.06 1.46
N LYS A 507 31.24 -25.40 0.18
CA LYS A 507 32.23 -26.06 -0.69
C LYS A 507 33.46 -25.18 -0.93
N HIS A 508 33.25 -23.89 -1.15
CA HIS A 508 34.33 -22.94 -1.44
C HIS A 508 35.03 -22.40 -0.19
N ASN A 509 34.34 -22.35 0.96
CA ASN A 509 35.00 -22.07 2.25
C ASN A 509 36.05 -23.12 2.59
N LYS A 510 35.75 -24.41 2.39
CA LYS A 510 36.73 -25.50 2.58
C LYS A 510 37.94 -25.37 1.66
N SER A 511 37.74 -24.95 0.41
CA SER A 511 38.83 -24.68 -0.53
C SER A 511 39.66 -23.46 -0.09
N ASN A 512 39.04 -22.40 0.39
CA ASN A 512 39.74 -21.21 0.89
C ASN A 512 40.52 -21.49 2.20
N GLU A 513 39.99 -22.33 3.09
CA GLU A 513 40.72 -22.80 4.28
C GLU A 513 41.87 -23.73 3.91
N ALA A 514 41.69 -24.63 2.94
CA ALA A 514 42.75 -25.51 2.45
C ALA A 514 43.89 -24.72 1.76
N ILE A 515 43.58 -23.64 1.04
CA ILE A 515 44.57 -22.72 0.44
C ILE A 515 45.30 -21.91 1.52
N LYS A 516 44.63 -21.54 2.62
CA LYS A 516 45.27 -20.89 3.77
C LYS A 516 46.16 -21.84 4.58
N GLN A 517 45.84 -23.14 4.62
CA GLN A 517 46.62 -24.16 5.35
C GLN A 517 47.79 -24.74 4.53
N ASN A 518 47.64 -24.88 3.21
CA ASN A 518 48.67 -25.42 2.31
C ASN A 518 49.38 -24.29 1.55
N GLY A 519 50.17 -23.48 2.27
CA GLY A 519 50.85 -22.29 1.76
C GLY A 519 51.35 -22.39 0.31
N ILE A 520 51.22 -21.27 -0.41
CA ILE A 520 51.67 -21.04 -1.79
C ILE A 520 53.02 -21.75 -2.05
N PRO A 521 53.15 -22.64 -3.05
CA PRO A 521 54.45 -23.16 -3.44
C PRO A 521 55.32 -22.02 -3.96
N GLN A 522 56.49 -21.80 -3.35
CA GLN A 522 57.51 -20.91 -3.88
C GLN A 522 57.94 -21.43 -5.26
N GLU A 523 57.65 -20.68 -6.33
CA GLU A 523 58.37 -20.84 -7.59
C GLU A 523 59.81 -20.35 -7.38
N GLU A 524 60.75 -21.30 -7.37
CA GLU A 524 62.18 -21.04 -7.41
C GLU A 524 62.55 -20.29 -8.70
N LYS A 525 63.33 -19.23 -8.50
CA LYS A 525 64.04 -18.51 -9.56
C LYS A 525 64.89 -19.48 -10.38
N THR A 526 64.62 -19.56 -11.67
CA THR A 526 65.64 -19.92 -12.66
C THR A 526 65.78 -18.78 -13.67
N SER A 527 66.70 -17.88 -13.37
CA SER A 527 67.26 -16.95 -14.34
C SER A 527 68.51 -17.60 -14.94
N SER A 528 68.45 -18.06 -16.19
CA SER A 528 69.55 -18.02 -17.16
C SER A 528 69.16 -18.75 -18.45
N ILE A 529 69.73 -18.29 -19.56
CA ILE A 529 69.68 -18.88 -20.91
C ILE A 529 68.47 -18.43 -21.76
N ILE A 530 68.54 -17.20 -22.30
CA ILE A 530 68.65 -16.89 -23.75
C ILE A 530 68.64 -15.36 -23.88
N ALA A 531 69.84 -14.79 -23.77
CA ALA A 531 70.21 -13.49 -24.32
C ALA A 531 71.60 -13.66 -24.90
N LYS A 532 71.66 -14.35 -26.05
CA LYS A 532 72.80 -14.43 -26.97
C LYS A 532 72.29 -15.15 -28.22
N GLU A 533 71.96 -14.38 -29.24
CA GLU A 533 72.34 -14.62 -30.64
C GLU A 533 71.52 -13.68 -31.54
N SER A 534 72.03 -12.45 -31.62
CA SER A 534 71.83 -11.58 -32.77
C SER A 534 73.23 -11.18 -33.23
N GLU A 535 73.82 -11.98 -34.12
CA GLU A 535 74.75 -11.59 -35.20
C GLU A 535 75.31 -12.87 -35.88
N VAL A 536 74.80 -13.21 -37.06
CA VAL A 536 75.54 -13.44 -38.33
C VAL A 536 74.51 -13.84 -39.42
N LEU A 537 74.19 -12.85 -40.27
CA LEU A 537 73.97 -12.89 -41.73
C LEU A 537 73.63 -14.22 -42.43
N GLN A 538 72.41 -14.32 -42.98
CA GLN A 538 72.15 -14.28 -44.44
C GLN A 538 70.68 -14.00 -44.74
#